data_AF-A0AAE8M2N7-F1
#
_entry.id   AF-A0AAE8M2N7-F1
#
_cell.length_a   1.000
_cell.length_b   1.000
_cell.length_c   1.000
_cell.angle_alpha   90.00
_cell.angle_beta   90.00
_cell.angle_gamma   90.00
#
_symmetry.space_group_name_H-M   'P 1'
#
loop_
_entity.id
_entity.type
_entity.pdbx_description
1 polymer ?
#
loop_
_entity_poly.entity_id
_entity_poly.type
_entity_poly.pdbx_seq_one_letter_code
_entity_poly.pdbx_strand_id
1 'polypeptide(L)'
;MYHEKYYAPLYIDKSLNMSFRHCVYPYRTHRRGLAVAFHADCTRMAADFGMALTECRSLTEYSYQPTSVDHGRRRGVIRTLVENALRKRYGKLSTELWRIISDDDDLIRLYTIAEMSLFRSEIEFSVDPSASVWIKYVKFDGGEYVSSLSNSPKTGSCQAWESISLSASQFLYISSDYLGIRQVIADPSKAKSNSKYPEHWKTVPINGQMLFFTGDGLKLRELMNPSIYCRVKWPYPMTSSEIETMSFYFAGWGEGETVARMRTLAFNESETTGYSVCWAGDEMISFHAHRNTQELDTQGSPWNKAPSEYEDRSHLKWTYYPIEQDEYIQQIWIRGSDMYDTTKSLPSQGEGGLVFQLSTPWGLQTYKRPSDIALGFVTSKGQQIVAGSYPGHHGEHTSFSKHRRWLLVAGTYTNDPIRIFFSPSTHGIPLIAAPAIPDSNGTTPSPIQIPLGTMPRFSPLHTVHYSSASLEKVVSVAVCPSKGEKDMAVIRNFDLENRCMNEIRYNKVAGLLLQYANGSQASVGCFRFDWSEPPLATGNSRGLFVGTRPGKIAQIPPHVAAVGVKPPESEDEWTWRELPWKGTLEWWFSPYSLDTSIAHVA
;
A
#
# COMPACT_ATOMS: atom_id res chain seq x y z
N MET A 1 46.66 -1.90 -27.08
CA MET A 1 46.39 -2.51 -25.76
C MET A 1 45.11 -3.31 -25.87
N TYR A 2 45.23 -4.63 -25.78
CA TYR A 2 44.11 -5.56 -25.70
C TYR A 2 43.38 -5.32 -24.38
N HIS A 3 42.11 -4.94 -24.43
CA HIS A 3 41.26 -4.92 -23.24
C HIS A 3 40.58 -6.29 -23.15
N GLU A 4 41.09 -7.13 -22.25
CA GLU A 4 40.43 -8.36 -21.84
C GLU A 4 38.98 -8.05 -21.41
N LYS A 5 38.03 -8.76 -22.02
CA LYS A 5 36.62 -8.74 -21.62
C LYS A 5 36.50 -9.41 -20.24
N TYR A 6 36.63 -8.65 -19.17
CA TYR A 6 36.18 -9.08 -17.85
C TYR A 6 34.64 -9.18 -17.88
N TYR A 7 34.13 -10.39 -18.07
CA TYR A 7 32.71 -10.67 -17.89
C TYR A 7 32.39 -10.62 -16.39
N ALA A 8 31.38 -9.83 -16.01
CA ALA A 8 30.84 -9.89 -14.65
C ALA A 8 30.37 -11.33 -14.33
N PRO A 9 30.46 -11.78 -13.07
CA PRO A 9 29.91 -13.05 -12.65
C PRO A 9 28.40 -13.11 -12.93
N LEU A 10 27.96 -14.25 -13.47
CA LEU A 10 26.55 -14.58 -13.66
C LEU A 10 25.95 -14.85 -12.28
N TYR A 11 25.00 -14.05 -11.84
CA TYR A 11 24.25 -14.31 -10.62
C TYR A 11 23.04 -15.17 -10.94
N ILE A 12 22.86 -16.25 -10.20
CA ILE A 12 21.72 -17.16 -10.33
C ILE A 12 20.90 -17.04 -9.06
N ASP A 13 19.72 -16.44 -9.18
CA ASP A 13 18.72 -16.47 -8.13
C ASP A 13 17.95 -17.79 -8.24
N LYS A 14 18.20 -18.70 -7.30
CA LYS A 14 17.54 -20.01 -7.25
C LYS A 14 16.07 -19.92 -6.84
N SER A 15 15.67 -18.87 -6.14
CA SER A 15 14.28 -18.67 -5.72
C SER A 15 13.41 -18.19 -6.89
N LEU A 16 13.99 -17.39 -7.79
CA LEU A 16 13.33 -16.90 -9.01
C LEU A 16 13.61 -17.77 -10.24
N ASN A 17 14.52 -18.75 -10.12
CA ASN A 17 15.08 -19.51 -11.25
C ASN A 17 15.59 -18.61 -12.40
N MET A 18 16.18 -17.47 -12.04
CA MET A 18 16.64 -16.46 -13.00
C MET A 18 18.16 -16.33 -12.96
N SER A 19 18.75 -16.11 -14.13
CA SER A 19 20.17 -15.78 -14.28
C SER A 19 20.31 -14.35 -14.77
N PHE A 20 21.05 -13.50 -14.08
CA PHE A 20 21.34 -12.13 -14.54
C PHE A 20 22.83 -11.81 -14.47
N ARG A 21 23.29 -10.92 -15.36
CA ARG A 21 24.67 -10.42 -15.39
C ARG A 21 24.70 -8.97 -14.93
N HIS A 22 25.63 -8.64 -14.05
CA HIS A 22 25.88 -7.26 -13.66
C HIS A 22 26.45 -6.45 -14.84
N CYS A 23 26.06 -5.19 -14.96
CA CYS A 23 26.73 -4.24 -15.84
C CYS A 23 28.03 -3.76 -15.18
N VAL A 24 29.17 -3.94 -15.85
CA VAL A 24 30.52 -3.69 -15.27
C VAL A 24 30.99 -2.24 -15.49
N TYR A 25 30.14 -1.34 -15.99
CA TYR A 25 30.57 0.01 -16.37
C TYR A 25 30.15 1.07 -15.33
N PRO A 26 31.11 1.67 -14.59
CA PRO A 26 30.83 2.67 -13.55
C PRO A 26 30.26 4.00 -14.08
N TYR A 27 30.33 4.24 -15.40
CA TYR A 27 29.83 5.47 -16.04
C TYR A 27 28.50 5.30 -16.80
N ARG A 28 27.90 4.10 -16.79
CA ARG A 28 26.53 3.94 -17.28
C ARG A 28 25.57 4.16 -16.12
N THR A 29 24.96 5.33 -16.07
CA THR A 29 23.77 5.59 -15.27
C THR A 29 22.63 4.70 -15.76
N HIS A 30 22.52 3.49 -15.21
CA HIS A 30 21.26 2.77 -15.25
C HIS A 30 20.23 3.68 -14.60
N ARG A 31 19.19 4.12 -15.34
CA ARG A 31 18.05 4.79 -14.72
C ARG A 31 17.56 3.88 -13.58
N ARG A 32 17.80 4.30 -12.33
CA ARG A 32 17.36 3.62 -11.09
C ARG A 32 18.12 2.34 -10.68
N GLY A 33 19.33 2.07 -11.18
CA GLY A 33 20.16 0.98 -10.64
C GLY A 33 19.66 -0.47 -10.85
N LEU A 34 18.56 -0.66 -11.60
CA LEU A 34 17.98 -1.98 -11.86
C LEU A 34 18.42 -2.50 -13.23
N ALA A 35 18.95 -3.73 -13.28
CA ALA A 35 19.17 -4.45 -14.53
C ALA A 35 17.82 -4.95 -15.07
N VAL A 36 17.57 -4.78 -16.37
CA VAL A 36 16.37 -5.35 -17.02
C VAL A 36 16.66 -6.80 -17.34
N ALA A 37 15.93 -7.71 -16.72
CA ALA A 37 16.04 -9.14 -16.95
C ALA A 37 14.83 -9.67 -17.74
N PHE A 38 15.09 -10.64 -18.61
CA PHE A 38 14.06 -11.39 -19.34
C PHE A 38 14.21 -12.87 -19.01
N HIS A 39 13.11 -13.62 -18.96
CA HIS A 39 13.19 -15.07 -18.91
C HIS A 39 13.79 -15.61 -20.22
N ALA A 40 14.67 -16.60 -20.11
CA ALA A 40 15.33 -17.21 -21.26
C ALA A 40 14.31 -17.84 -22.24
N ASP A 41 13.27 -18.47 -21.70
CA ASP A 41 12.20 -19.06 -22.51
C ASP A 41 11.36 -18.02 -23.25
N CYS A 42 10.96 -16.93 -22.58
CA CYS A 42 10.25 -15.83 -23.25
C CYS A 42 11.10 -15.21 -24.37
N THR A 43 12.41 -15.13 -24.17
CA THR A 43 13.35 -14.61 -25.18
C THR A 43 13.39 -15.50 -26.41
N ARG A 44 13.44 -16.83 -26.21
CA ARG A 44 13.40 -17.82 -27.28
C ARG A 44 12.06 -17.78 -28.03
N MET A 45 10.94 -17.78 -27.31
CA MET A 45 9.61 -17.67 -27.91
C MET A 45 9.47 -16.39 -28.74
N ALA A 46 9.91 -15.23 -28.23
CA ALA A 46 9.85 -13.97 -28.96
C ALA A 46 10.68 -14.00 -30.27
N ALA A 47 11.85 -14.64 -30.24
CA ALA A 47 12.69 -14.81 -31.42
C ALA A 47 12.00 -15.63 -32.51
N ASP A 48 11.23 -16.67 -32.13
CA ASP A 48 10.47 -17.49 -33.08
C ASP A 48 9.37 -16.69 -33.80
N PHE A 49 8.84 -15.63 -33.17
CA PHE A 49 7.91 -14.68 -33.79
C PHE A 49 8.59 -13.48 -34.48
N GLY A 50 9.93 -13.48 -34.57
CA GLY A 50 10.69 -12.38 -35.17
C GLY A 50 10.59 -11.06 -34.41
N MET A 51 10.24 -11.10 -33.11
CA MET A 51 10.13 -9.91 -32.28
C MET A 51 11.47 -9.56 -31.64
N ALA A 52 11.85 -8.28 -31.71
CA ALA A 52 13.01 -7.80 -30.97
C ALA A 52 12.69 -7.70 -29.47
N LEU A 53 13.66 -7.99 -28.60
CA LEU A 53 13.47 -7.90 -27.15
C LEU A 53 13.11 -6.48 -26.68
N THR A 54 13.60 -5.46 -27.40
CA THR A 54 13.24 -4.06 -27.16
C THR A 54 11.76 -3.79 -27.42
N GLU A 55 11.18 -4.43 -28.45
CA GLU A 55 9.74 -4.31 -28.75
C GLU A 55 8.91 -5.03 -27.69
N CYS A 56 9.30 -6.26 -27.33
CA CYS A 56 8.64 -7.02 -26.26
C CYS A 56 8.65 -6.26 -24.93
N ARG A 57 9.79 -5.61 -24.61
CA ARG A 57 9.92 -4.78 -23.43
C ARG A 57 8.92 -3.64 -23.45
N SER A 58 8.92 -2.81 -24.49
CA SER A 58 8.04 -1.63 -24.55
C SER A 58 6.56 -1.99 -24.36
N LEU A 59 6.12 -3.13 -24.91
CA LEU A 59 4.74 -3.61 -24.82
C LEU A 59 4.35 -4.14 -23.44
N THR A 60 5.30 -4.73 -22.71
CA THR A 60 5.06 -5.46 -21.45
C THR A 60 5.56 -4.74 -20.21
N GLU A 61 6.41 -3.72 -20.36
CA GLU A 61 6.97 -2.94 -19.27
C GLU A 61 5.85 -2.27 -18.47
N TYR A 62 5.91 -2.40 -17.14
CA TYR A 62 4.92 -1.79 -16.28
C TYR A 62 5.32 -0.35 -15.95
N SER A 63 4.36 0.57 -16.05
CA SER A 63 4.53 1.95 -15.58
C SER A 63 4.66 2.01 -14.04
N TYR A 64 4.22 0.96 -13.35
CA TYR A 64 4.39 0.71 -11.92
C TYR A 64 4.09 -0.75 -11.61
N GLN A 65 4.60 -1.26 -10.50
CA GLN A 65 4.38 -2.66 -10.12
C GLN A 65 2.88 -2.93 -9.93
N PRO A 66 2.27 -3.82 -10.72
CA PRO A 66 0.89 -4.22 -10.50
C PRO A 66 0.79 -5.13 -9.30
N THR A 67 -0.43 -5.27 -8.79
CA THR A 67 -0.65 -6.08 -7.60
C THR A 67 -0.71 -7.57 -7.92
N SER A 68 -0.50 -8.44 -6.93
CA SER A 68 -0.68 -9.90 -7.10
C SER A 68 -2.09 -10.28 -7.57
N VAL A 69 -3.11 -9.53 -7.14
CA VAL A 69 -4.50 -9.68 -7.60
C VAL A 69 -4.62 -9.29 -9.07
N ASP A 70 -3.97 -8.21 -9.50
CA ASP A 70 -3.96 -7.81 -10.92
C ASP A 70 -3.23 -8.82 -11.80
N HIS A 71 -2.11 -9.37 -11.33
CA HIS A 71 -1.41 -10.46 -12.00
C HIS A 71 -2.30 -11.70 -12.15
N GLY A 72 -2.90 -12.17 -11.05
CA GLY A 72 -3.80 -13.33 -11.06
C GLY A 72 -5.02 -13.12 -11.96
N ARG A 73 -5.59 -11.91 -11.94
CA ARG A 73 -6.72 -11.50 -12.78
C ARG A 73 -6.34 -11.45 -14.25
N ARG A 74 -5.21 -10.83 -14.60
CA ARG A 74 -4.67 -10.80 -15.98
C ARG A 74 -4.41 -12.22 -16.47
N ARG A 75 -3.73 -13.05 -15.68
CA ARG A 75 -3.46 -14.46 -15.99
C ARG A 75 -4.77 -15.22 -16.22
N GLY A 76 -5.75 -15.09 -15.34
CA GLY A 76 -7.06 -15.74 -15.47
C GLY A 76 -7.85 -15.32 -16.73
N VAL A 77 -7.71 -14.06 -17.15
CA VAL A 77 -8.30 -13.55 -18.39
C VAL A 77 -7.60 -14.14 -19.61
N ILE A 78 -6.27 -14.12 -19.67
CA ILE A 78 -5.49 -14.72 -20.78
C ILE A 78 -5.79 -16.21 -20.88
N ARG A 79 -5.78 -16.92 -19.76
CA ARG A 79 -6.18 -18.33 -19.67
C ARG A 79 -7.55 -18.59 -20.32
N THR A 80 -8.53 -17.73 -20.03
CA THR A 80 -9.88 -17.83 -20.62
C THR A 80 -9.88 -17.55 -22.13
N LEU A 81 -9.06 -16.61 -22.61
CA LEU A 81 -8.89 -16.34 -24.04
C LEU A 81 -8.27 -17.55 -24.78
N VAL A 82 -7.22 -18.14 -24.21
CA VAL A 82 -6.57 -19.36 -24.69
C VAL A 82 -7.57 -20.52 -24.74
N GLU A 83 -8.29 -20.76 -23.65
CA GLU A 83 -9.32 -21.81 -23.54
C GLU A 83 -10.36 -21.67 -24.66
N ASN A 84 -10.89 -20.46 -24.87
CA ASN A 84 -11.87 -20.17 -25.90
C ASN A 84 -11.30 -20.38 -27.32
N ALA A 85 -10.07 -19.95 -27.58
CA ALA A 85 -9.42 -20.11 -28.87
C ALA A 85 -9.17 -21.60 -29.19
N LEU A 86 -8.66 -22.37 -28.23
CA LEU A 86 -8.43 -23.81 -28.36
C LEU A 86 -9.75 -24.57 -28.55
N ARG A 87 -10.76 -24.29 -27.73
CA ARG A 87 -12.08 -24.92 -27.83
C ARG A 87 -12.71 -24.65 -29.19
N LYS A 88 -12.63 -23.41 -29.71
CA LYS A 88 -13.14 -23.06 -31.03
C LYS A 88 -12.42 -23.81 -32.16
N ARG A 89 -11.11 -24.04 -32.04
CA ARG A 89 -10.31 -24.69 -33.09
C ARG A 89 -10.36 -26.21 -33.04
N TYR A 90 -10.38 -26.80 -31.85
CA TYR A 90 -10.15 -28.25 -31.65
C TYR A 90 -11.33 -28.99 -31.00
N GLY A 91 -12.27 -28.31 -30.34
CA GLY A 91 -13.66 -28.71 -30.07
C GLY A 91 -13.99 -30.04 -29.34
N LYS A 92 -13.01 -30.87 -28.96
CA LYS A 92 -13.27 -32.29 -28.59
C LYS A 92 -13.08 -32.66 -27.12
N LEU A 93 -12.56 -31.77 -26.28
CA LEU A 93 -12.34 -32.04 -24.85
C LEU A 93 -13.42 -31.40 -23.98
N SER A 94 -13.60 -31.92 -22.76
CA SER A 94 -14.46 -31.31 -21.74
C SER A 94 -13.89 -29.97 -21.25
N THR A 95 -14.74 -29.17 -20.61
CA THR A 95 -14.36 -27.86 -20.05
C THR A 95 -13.25 -27.98 -19.02
N GLU A 96 -13.25 -29.04 -18.20
CA GLU A 96 -12.22 -29.27 -17.18
C GLU A 96 -10.86 -29.55 -17.81
N LEU A 97 -10.81 -30.34 -18.90
CA LEU A 97 -9.58 -30.63 -19.63
C LEU A 97 -9.06 -29.40 -20.36
N TRP A 98 -9.94 -28.60 -20.97
CA TRP A 98 -9.52 -27.32 -21.55
C TRP A 98 -8.99 -26.36 -20.49
N ARG A 99 -9.61 -26.34 -19.31
CA ARG A 99 -9.13 -25.53 -18.19
C ARG A 99 -7.72 -25.94 -17.79
N ILE A 100 -7.44 -27.23 -17.62
CA ILE A 100 -6.09 -27.75 -17.30
C ILE A 100 -5.08 -27.35 -18.37
N ILE A 101 -5.40 -27.55 -19.66
CA ILE A 101 -4.49 -27.20 -20.77
C ILE A 101 -4.24 -25.68 -20.82
N SER A 102 -5.28 -24.88 -20.67
CA SER A 102 -5.18 -23.41 -20.71
C SER A 102 -4.40 -22.82 -19.54
N ASP A 103 -4.28 -23.58 -18.44
CA ASP A 103 -3.57 -23.16 -17.22
C ASP A 103 -2.06 -23.39 -17.31
N ASP A 104 -1.56 -23.93 -18.42
CA ASP A 104 -0.14 -24.07 -18.70
C ASP A 104 0.52 -22.68 -18.90
N ASP A 105 1.56 -22.41 -18.11
CA ASP A 105 2.24 -21.10 -18.10
C ASP A 105 2.97 -20.80 -19.41
N ASP A 106 3.52 -21.81 -20.09
CA ASP A 106 4.21 -21.62 -21.36
C ASP A 106 3.22 -21.29 -22.47
N LEU A 107 2.04 -21.91 -22.46
CA LEU A 107 0.96 -21.57 -23.39
C LEU A 107 0.44 -20.15 -23.18
N ILE A 108 0.29 -19.71 -21.92
CA ILE A 108 -0.11 -18.34 -21.59
C ILE A 108 0.94 -17.33 -22.12
N ARG A 109 2.23 -17.59 -21.87
CA ARG A 109 3.34 -16.74 -22.38
C ARG A 109 3.37 -16.71 -23.90
N LEU A 110 3.24 -17.86 -24.55
CA LEU A 110 3.23 -18.00 -25.99
C LEU A 110 2.07 -17.25 -26.62
N TYR A 111 0.86 -17.34 -26.03
CA TYR A 111 -0.30 -16.60 -26.48
C TYR A 111 -0.05 -15.08 -26.42
N THR A 112 0.45 -14.56 -25.29
CA THR A 112 0.72 -13.13 -25.17
C THR A 112 1.79 -12.66 -26.16
N ILE A 113 2.86 -13.43 -26.38
CA ILE A 113 3.90 -13.10 -27.39
C ILE A 113 3.32 -13.13 -28.80
N ALA A 114 2.54 -14.15 -29.13
CA ALA A 114 1.88 -14.24 -30.43
C ALA A 114 0.92 -13.06 -30.65
N GLU A 115 0.08 -12.71 -29.67
CA GLU A 115 -0.83 -11.56 -29.74
C GLU A 115 -0.06 -10.25 -29.96
N MET A 116 1.05 -10.05 -29.24
CA MET A 116 1.93 -8.88 -29.41
C MET A 116 2.55 -8.79 -30.81
N SER A 117 2.93 -9.92 -31.42
CA SER A 117 3.57 -9.95 -32.74
C SER A 117 2.67 -9.47 -33.88
N LEU A 118 1.35 -9.46 -33.67
CA LEU A 118 0.36 -9.07 -34.68
C LEU A 118 0.21 -7.55 -34.83
N PHE A 119 0.76 -6.76 -33.90
CA PHE A 119 0.59 -5.31 -33.90
C PHE A 119 1.91 -4.59 -34.21
N ARG A 120 1.87 -3.75 -35.24
CA ARG A 120 2.86 -2.69 -35.46
C ARG A 120 2.13 -1.41 -35.81
N SER A 121 2.27 -0.41 -34.95
CA SER A 121 1.70 0.92 -35.14
C SER A 121 2.74 2.00 -34.86
N GLU A 122 2.40 3.24 -35.19
CA GLU A 122 3.12 4.43 -34.74
C GLU A 122 3.27 4.44 -33.22
N ILE A 123 4.39 5.02 -32.76
CA ILE A 123 4.76 5.14 -31.34
C ILE A 123 4.60 6.57 -30.82
N GLU A 124 4.39 7.54 -31.71
CA GLU A 124 4.20 8.94 -31.37
C GLU A 124 2.92 9.44 -32.03
N PHE A 125 2.12 10.16 -31.25
CA PHE A 125 0.84 10.68 -31.71
C PHE A 125 0.71 12.13 -31.27
N SER A 126 0.22 12.97 -32.17
CA SER A 126 -0.15 14.35 -31.86
C SER A 126 -1.59 14.62 -32.26
N VAL A 127 -2.30 15.37 -31.42
CA VAL A 127 -3.66 15.82 -31.71
C VAL A 127 -3.86 17.27 -31.29
N ASP A 128 -4.59 17.99 -32.11
CA ASP A 128 -5.09 19.31 -31.77
C ASP A 128 -6.40 19.16 -30.95
N PRO A 129 -6.42 19.53 -29.67
CA PRO A 129 -7.62 19.41 -28.85
C PRO A 129 -8.75 20.35 -29.30
N SER A 130 -8.46 21.42 -30.05
CA SER A 130 -9.44 22.39 -30.53
C SER A 130 -10.31 21.87 -31.69
N ALA A 131 -9.87 20.81 -32.36
CA ALA A 131 -10.64 20.09 -33.37
C ALA A 131 -11.31 18.83 -32.79
N SER A 132 -12.18 18.19 -33.57
CA SER A 132 -12.75 16.89 -33.21
C SER A 132 -11.64 15.87 -33.05
N VAL A 133 -11.68 15.12 -31.97
CA VAL A 133 -10.71 14.05 -31.72
C VAL A 133 -11.43 12.71 -31.68
N TRP A 134 -10.86 11.76 -32.40
CA TRP A 134 -11.32 10.40 -32.56
C TRP A 134 -10.31 9.45 -31.93
N ILE A 135 -10.82 8.47 -31.17
CA ILE A 135 -10.02 7.47 -30.47
C ILE A 135 -10.27 6.10 -31.09
N LYS A 136 -9.20 5.34 -31.33
CA LYS A 136 -9.27 3.92 -31.64
C LYS A 136 -8.83 3.12 -30.42
N TYR A 137 -9.53 2.03 -30.16
CA TYR A 137 -9.24 1.11 -29.07
C TYR A 137 -8.66 -0.21 -29.59
N VAL A 138 -7.80 -0.83 -28.78
CA VAL A 138 -7.27 -2.17 -28.97
C VAL A 138 -7.51 -3.01 -27.73
N LYS A 139 -7.78 -4.30 -27.91
CA LYS A 139 -7.86 -5.26 -26.81
C LYS A 139 -6.52 -5.96 -26.66
N PHE A 140 -6.01 -6.01 -25.45
CA PHE A 140 -4.75 -6.65 -25.11
C PHE A 140 -4.86 -7.29 -23.72
N ASP A 141 -4.56 -8.58 -23.61
CA ASP A 141 -4.73 -9.37 -22.36
C ASP A 141 -6.11 -9.18 -21.70
N GLY A 142 -7.14 -9.03 -22.54
CA GLY A 142 -8.53 -8.78 -22.17
C GLY A 142 -8.82 -7.43 -21.48
N GLY A 143 -7.86 -6.51 -21.45
CA GLY A 143 -8.09 -5.09 -21.22
C GLY A 143 -8.33 -4.34 -22.54
N GLU A 144 -9.05 -3.21 -22.48
CA GLU A 144 -9.22 -2.29 -23.61
C GLU A 144 -8.33 -1.06 -23.39
N TYR A 145 -7.53 -0.71 -24.39
CA TYR A 145 -6.53 0.36 -24.33
C TYR A 145 -6.70 1.32 -25.51
N VAL A 146 -6.35 2.58 -25.30
CA VAL A 146 -6.28 3.56 -26.38
C VAL A 146 -5.11 3.21 -27.28
N SER A 147 -5.36 2.90 -28.55
CA SER A 147 -4.32 2.56 -29.52
C SER A 147 -3.80 3.77 -30.29
N SER A 148 -4.68 4.72 -30.59
CA SER A 148 -4.33 5.94 -31.34
C SER A 148 -5.38 7.04 -31.14
N LEU A 149 -4.96 8.29 -31.24
CA LEU A 149 -5.86 9.44 -31.40
C LEU A 149 -5.65 10.10 -32.78
N SER A 150 -6.69 10.70 -33.36
CA SER A 150 -6.59 11.50 -34.58
C SER A 150 -7.63 12.61 -34.64
N ASN A 151 -7.32 13.69 -35.36
CA ASN A 151 -8.28 14.77 -35.62
C ASN A 151 -9.31 14.45 -36.73
N SER A 152 -9.18 13.29 -37.37
CA SER A 152 -10.11 12.79 -38.38
C SER A 152 -10.63 11.40 -37.99
N PRO A 153 -11.87 11.06 -38.38
CA PRO A 153 -12.43 9.73 -38.14
C PRO A 153 -11.65 8.69 -38.94
N LYS A 154 -11.16 7.66 -38.25
CA LYS A 154 -10.55 6.45 -38.85
C LYS A 154 -11.49 5.26 -38.70
N THR A 155 -11.36 4.25 -39.55
CA THR A 155 -12.17 3.02 -39.46
C THR A 155 -12.06 2.39 -38.07
N GLY A 156 -13.21 2.18 -37.41
CA GLY A 156 -13.28 1.62 -36.05
C GLY A 156 -12.90 2.60 -34.93
N SER A 157 -12.74 3.88 -35.22
CA SER A 157 -12.60 4.92 -34.19
C SER A 157 -13.96 5.40 -33.69
N CYS A 158 -14.04 5.81 -32.43
CA CYS A 158 -15.17 6.51 -31.85
C CYS A 158 -14.79 7.94 -31.52
N GLN A 159 -15.76 8.85 -31.59
CA GLN A 159 -15.52 10.25 -31.26
C GLN A 159 -15.32 10.41 -29.76
N ALA A 160 -14.23 11.06 -29.37
CA ALA A 160 -13.92 11.38 -27.99
C ALA A 160 -14.54 12.72 -27.58
N TRP A 161 -14.38 13.74 -28.43
CA TRP A 161 -15.03 15.05 -28.32
C TRP A 161 -15.11 15.76 -29.69
N GLU A 162 -16.02 16.73 -29.82
CA GLU A 162 -16.29 17.48 -31.06
C GLU A 162 -15.36 18.67 -31.26
N SER A 163 -15.25 19.56 -30.29
CA SER A 163 -14.26 20.62 -30.26
C SER A 163 -14.24 21.19 -28.86
N ILE A 164 -13.07 21.59 -28.42
CA ILE A 164 -12.88 22.21 -27.12
C ILE A 164 -12.74 23.70 -27.38
N SER A 165 -13.70 24.49 -26.88
CA SER A 165 -13.68 25.94 -27.06
C SER A 165 -12.45 26.54 -26.37
N LEU A 166 -11.63 27.26 -27.14
CA LEU A 166 -10.41 27.92 -26.68
C LEU A 166 -10.67 29.15 -25.80
N SER A 167 -11.93 29.58 -25.65
CA SER A 167 -12.33 30.78 -24.90
C SER A 167 -12.43 30.57 -23.39
N ALA A 168 -12.32 29.33 -22.89
CA ALA A 168 -12.32 28.98 -21.48
C ALA A 168 -11.20 27.98 -21.19
N SER A 169 -10.58 28.04 -20.01
CA SER A 169 -9.65 27.00 -19.56
C SER A 169 -10.41 25.66 -19.49
N GLN A 170 -10.11 24.76 -20.43
CA GLN A 170 -10.71 23.43 -20.47
C GLN A 170 -9.69 22.37 -20.04
N PHE A 171 -10.17 21.25 -19.53
CA PHE A 171 -9.35 20.17 -19.02
C PHE A 171 -9.68 18.85 -19.70
N LEU A 172 -8.66 18.02 -19.92
CA LEU A 172 -8.84 16.60 -20.26
C LEU A 172 -8.56 15.73 -19.05
N TYR A 173 -9.26 14.61 -19.00
CA TYR A 173 -9.11 13.58 -18.00
C TYR A 173 -8.60 12.32 -18.67
N ILE A 174 -7.44 11.85 -18.21
CA ILE A 174 -6.75 10.69 -18.78
C ILE A 174 -6.67 9.61 -17.71
N SER A 175 -7.28 8.45 -17.96
CA SER A 175 -7.14 7.28 -17.10
C SER A 175 -6.06 6.34 -17.63
N SER A 176 -5.26 5.79 -16.72
CA SER A 176 -4.19 4.85 -17.03
C SER A 176 -4.04 3.79 -15.94
N ASP A 177 -3.74 2.56 -16.35
CA ASP A 177 -3.32 1.48 -15.44
C ASP A 177 -1.79 1.29 -15.50
N TYR A 178 -1.31 0.14 -15.04
CA TYR A 178 0.11 -0.23 -15.07
C TYR A 178 0.64 -0.57 -16.48
N LEU A 179 -0.23 -0.79 -17.46
CA LEU A 179 0.11 -1.15 -18.84
C LEU A 179 -0.13 -0.01 -19.83
N GLY A 180 -1.02 0.94 -19.59
CA GLY A 180 -1.20 2.03 -20.55
C GLY A 180 -2.43 2.89 -20.31
N ILE A 181 -2.71 3.75 -21.29
CA ILE A 181 -3.85 4.67 -21.27
C ILE A 181 -5.11 3.90 -21.65
N ARG A 182 -6.15 4.09 -20.83
CA ARG A 182 -7.42 3.38 -20.91
C ARG A 182 -8.50 4.31 -21.44
N GLN A 183 -8.53 5.55 -20.98
CA GLN A 183 -9.53 6.54 -21.40
C GLN A 183 -8.90 7.93 -21.54
N VAL A 184 -9.43 8.68 -22.50
CA VAL A 184 -9.17 10.12 -22.67
C VAL A 184 -10.53 10.77 -22.89
N ILE A 185 -10.98 11.59 -21.96
CA ILE A 185 -12.31 12.22 -21.98
C ILE A 185 -12.21 13.70 -21.64
N ALA A 186 -13.10 14.50 -22.22
CA ALA A 186 -13.23 15.93 -21.90
C ALA A 186 -14.26 16.21 -20.80
N ASP A 187 -15.20 15.28 -20.57
CA ASP A 187 -16.27 15.40 -19.59
C ASP A 187 -16.13 14.29 -18.54
N PRO A 188 -15.87 14.64 -17.26
CA PRO A 188 -15.64 13.66 -16.20
C PRO A 188 -16.88 12.80 -15.92
N SER A 189 -18.09 13.27 -16.23
CA SER A 189 -19.34 12.51 -16.05
C SER A 189 -19.45 11.32 -17.01
N LYS A 190 -18.69 11.32 -18.11
CA LYS A 190 -18.63 10.22 -19.09
C LYS A 190 -17.62 9.15 -18.72
N ALA A 191 -16.92 9.27 -17.60
CA ALA A 191 -15.97 8.28 -17.15
C ALA A 191 -16.66 6.93 -16.92
N LYS A 192 -16.15 5.88 -17.54
CA LYS A 192 -16.68 4.53 -17.33
C LYS A 192 -15.92 3.91 -16.17
N SER A 193 -16.60 3.71 -15.05
CA SER A 193 -16.01 2.98 -13.92
C SER A 193 -15.78 1.53 -14.32
N ASN A 194 -14.52 1.09 -14.27
CA ASN A 194 -14.16 -0.30 -14.47
C ASN A 194 -13.73 -0.90 -13.14
N SER A 195 -14.68 -1.41 -12.37
CA SER A 195 -14.39 -2.10 -11.09
C SER A 195 -13.41 -3.26 -11.25
N LYS A 196 -13.26 -3.79 -12.47
CA LYS A 196 -12.37 -4.90 -12.76
C LYS A 196 -10.91 -4.46 -12.84
N TYR A 197 -10.57 -3.26 -13.31
CA TYR A 197 -9.19 -2.78 -13.46
C TYR A 197 -9.05 -1.44 -12.73
N PRO A 198 -8.25 -1.34 -11.65
CA PRO A 198 -8.05 -0.06 -10.98
C PRO A 198 -7.30 0.90 -11.90
N GLU A 199 -7.97 1.98 -12.30
CA GLU A 199 -7.41 3.02 -13.17
C GLU A 199 -7.10 4.27 -12.35
N HIS A 200 -6.02 4.95 -12.72
CA HIS A 200 -5.62 6.21 -12.12
C HIS A 200 -5.74 7.36 -13.12
N TRP A 201 -6.31 8.46 -12.66
CA TRP A 201 -6.70 9.61 -13.46
C TRP A 201 -5.72 10.77 -13.34
N LYS A 202 -5.49 11.47 -14.45
CA LYS A 202 -4.76 12.75 -14.51
C LYS A 202 -5.67 13.82 -15.11
N THR A 203 -5.59 15.03 -14.56
CA THR A 203 -6.28 16.22 -15.06
C THR A 203 -5.28 17.12 -15.76
N VAL A 204 -5.50 17.37 -17.05
CA VAL A 204 -4.55 18.00 -17.96
C VAL A 204 -5.16 19.29 -18.50
N PRO A 205 -4.52 20.45 -18.30
CA PRO A 205 -5.01 21.71 -18.84
C PRO A 205 -4.82 21.77 -20.36
N ILE A 206 -5.80 22.32 -21.06
CA ILE A 206 -5.75 22.57 -22.50
C ILE A 206 -5.59 24.06 -22.73
N ASN A 207 -4.41 24.45 -23.22
CA ASN A 207 -4.07 25.85 -23.48
C ASN A 207 -3.93 26.14 -24.99
N GLY A 208 -4.69 25.44 -25.83
CA GLY A 208 -4.59 25.55 -27.30
C GLY A 208 -3.30 24.97 -27.91
N GLN A 209 -2.52 24.23 -27.12
CA GLN A 209 -1.33 23.53 -27.60
C GLN A 209 -1.68 22.12 -28.08
N MET A 210 -0.92 21.62 -29.07
CA MET A 210 -1.00 20.22 -29.46
C MET A 210 -0.66 19.30 -28.28
N LEU A 211 -1.41 18.21 -28.18
CA LEU A 211 -1.18 17.16 -27.21
C LEU A 211 -0.31 16.07 -27.85
N PHE A 212 0.74 15.67 -27.16
CA PHE A 212 1.70 14.66 -27.61
C PHE A 212 1.63 13.44 -26.72
N PHE A 213 1.42 12.29 -27.33
CA PHE A 213 1.36 11.00 -26.67
C PHE A 213 2.46 10.08 -27.19
N THR A 214 3.02 9.28 -26.30
CA THR A 214 3.92 8.17 -26.64
C THR A 214 3.21 6.85 -26.41
N GLY A 215 3.45 5.90 -27.30
CA GLY A 215 2.92 4.54 -27.27
C GLY A 215 4.02 3.50 -27.43
N ASP A 216 3.62 2.25 -27.30
CA ASP A 216 4.52 1.09 -27.37
C ASP A 216 4.38 0.30 -28.69
N GLY A 217 3.69 0.86 -29.68
CA GLY A 217 3.38 0.23 -30.97
C GLY A 217 2.07 -0.56 -30.97
N LEU A 218 1.44 -0.76 -29.80
CA LEU A 218 0.11 -1.35 -29.65
C LEU A 218 -0.88 -0.37 -29.00
N LYS A 219 -0.45 0.29 -27.92
CA LYS A 219 -1.26 1.18 -27.08
C LYS A 219 -0.46 2.42 -26.67
N LEU A 220 -1.20 3.46 -26.31
CA LEU A 220 -0.63 4.66 -25.71
C LEU A 220 -0.22 4.41 -24.27
N ARG A 221 0.90 4.99 -23.87
CA ARG A 221 1.56 4.81 -22.57
C ARG A 221 1.57 6.08 -21.74
N GLU A 222 1.95 7.19 -22.35
CA GLU A 222 2.17 8.44 -21.62
C GLU A 222 1.74 9.65 -22.45
N LEU A 223 1.20 10.65 -21.74
CA LEU A 223 1.05 12.00 -22.26
C LEU A 223 2.31 12.79 -21.89
N MET A 224 2.95 13.41 -22.88
CA MET A 224 4.17 14.19 -22.71
C MET A 224 3.91 15.61 -22.20
N ASN A 225 2.71 16.15 -22.44
CA ASN A 225 2.34 17.49 -21.97
C ASN A 225 2.27 17.53 -20.43
N PRO A 226 2.68 18.66 -19.82
CA PRO A 226 2.61 18.82 -18.37
C PRO A 226 1.16 18.86 -17.87
N SER A 227 0.86 18.10 -16.83
CA SER A 227 -0.41 18.22 -16.08
C SER A 227 -0.22 19.10 -14.85
N ILE A 228 -1.33 19.66 -14.32
CA ILE A 228 -1.35 20.59 -13.16
C ILE A 228 -0.54 20.03 -11.98
N TYR A 229 -0.62 18.70 -11.80
CA TYR A 229 0.24 17.94 -10.89
C TYR A 229 0.76 16.69 -11.60
N CYS A 230 1.86 16.80 -12.36
CA CYS A 230 2.44 15.70 -13.16
C CYS A 230 2.72 14.40 -12.41
N ARG A 231 2.88 14.50 -11.08
CA ARG A 231 3.21 13.41 -10.17
C ARG A 231 2.04 12.95 -9.30
N VAL A 232 0.83 13.48 -9.48
CA VAL A 232 -0.36 13.01 -8.76
C VAL A 232 -1.29 12.33 -9.74
N LYS A 233 -1.77 11.14 -9.40
CA LYS A 233 -2.86 10.48 -10.11
C LYS A 233 -4.01 10.20 -9.14
N TRP A 234 -5.23 10.52 -9.55
CA TRP A 234 -6.44 10.45 -8.73
C TRP A 234 -7.20 9.13 -8.92
N PRO A 235 -8.03 8.70 -7.96
CA PRO A 235 -8.84 7.50 -8.09
C PRO A 235 -10.04 7.68 -9.04
N TYR A 236 -10.41 8.92 -9.35
CA TYR A 236 -11.49 9.30 -10.26
C TYR A 236 -11.12 10.60 -11.01
N PRO A 237 -11.82 10.97 -12.10
CA PRO A 237 -11.50 12.19 -12.84
C PRO A 237 -11.85 13.45 -12.02
N MET A 238 -10.89 13.92 -11.22
CA MET A 238 -11.05 15.07 -10.33
C MET A 238 -10.94 16.38 -11.12
N THR A 239 -11.93 17.24 -10.99
CA THR A 239 -12.00 18.54 -11.68
C THR A 239 -10.95 19.53 -11.16
N SER A 240 -10.58 20.55 -11.94
CA SER A 240 -9.60 21.56 -11.50
C SER A 240 -10.08 22.29 -10.23
N SER A 241 -11.38 22.62 -10.16
CA SER A 241 -11.96 23.26 -8.98
C SER A 241 -11.89 22.39 -7.73
N GLU A 242 -12.07 21.07 -7.85
CA GLU A 242 -11.87 20.16 -6.71
C GLU A 242 -10.40 20.17 -6.27
N ILE A 243 -9.46 20.07 -7.22
CA ILE A 243 -8.02 20.03 -6.92
C ILE A 243 -7.53 21.34 -6.28
N GLU A 244 -8.01 22.48 -6.77
CA GLU A 244 -7.66 23.82 -6.25
C GLU A 244 -8.11 24.02 -4.80
N THR A 245 -9.16 23.30 -4.36
CA THR A 245 -9.64 23.31 -2.97
C THR A 245 -8.91 22.34 -2.05
N MET A 246 -7.88 21.61 -2.53
CA MET A 246 -7.14 20.64 -1.73
C MET A 246 -5.87 21.23 -1.14
N SER A 247 -5.60 20.88 0.12
CA SER A 247 -4.29 21.02 0.76
C SER A 247 -3.52 19.71 0.65
N PHE A 248 -2.23 19.81 0.36
CA PHE A 248 -1.34 18.65 0.21
C PHE A 248 -0.37 18.58 1.38
N TYR A 249 -0.14 17.39 1.90
CA TYR A 249 0.77 17.09 3.00
C TYR A 249 1.81 16.11 2.50
N PHE A 250 3.05 16.57 2.33
CA PHE A 250 4.14 15.82 1.74
C PHE A 250 5.10 15.32 2.82
N ALA A 251 5.29 14.01 2.87
CA ALA A 251 6.25 13.37 3.75
C ALA A 251 7.57 13.00 3.04
N GLY A 252 7.66 13.28 1.74
CA GLY A 252 7.37 12.21 0.76
C GLY A 252 8.38 11.14 0.35
N TRP A 253 8.89 11.21 -0.88
CA TRP A 253 9.14 9.99 -1.69
C TRP A 253 10.00 8.89 -1.07
N GLY A 254 9.46 7.67 -1.12
CA GLY A 254 10.18 6.43 -0.88
C GLY A 254 11.12 6.03 -2.02
N GLU A 255 11.90 4.97 -1.82
CA GLU A 255 12.82 4.47 -2.84
C GLU A 255 12.06 4.00 -4.10
N GLY A 256 12.47 4.50 -5.26
CA GLY A 256 11.90 4.12 -6.56
C GLY A 256 10.56 4.79 -6.90
N GLU A 257 9.95 5.51 -5.95
CA GLU A 257 8.66 6.17 -6.14
C GLU A 257 8.80 7.64 -6.52
N THR A 258 8.15 8.04 -7.61
CA THR A 258 8.17 9.44 -8.09
C THR A 258 6.79 9.97 -8.45
N VAL A 259 5.74 9.16 -8.25
CA VAL A 259 4.35 9.46 -8.61
C VAL A 259 3.45 8.96 -7.49
N ALA A 260 2.63 9.85 -6.93
CA ALA A 260 1.60 9.56 -5.95
C ALA A 260 0.34 9.04 -6.66
N ARG A 261 -0.04 7.80 -6.36
CA ARG A 261 -1.26 7.16 -6.86
C ARG A 261 -2.28 7.19 -5.74
N MET A 262 -3.13 8.20 -5.77
CA MET A 262 -4.05 8.49 -4.67
C MET A 262 -5.17 7.44 -4.60
N ARG A 263 -5.49 7.04 -3.38
CA ARG A 263 -6.69 6.31 -2.97
C ARG A 263 -7.54 7.19 -2.09
N THR A 264 -8.84 6.96 -2.10
CA THR A 264 -9.78 7.64 -1.20
C THR A 264 -9.89 6.88 0.11
N LEU A 265 -9.84 7.61 1.21
CA LEU A 265 -10.28 7.16 2.53
C LEU A 265 -11.42 8.07 2.97
N ALA A 266 -12.55 7.46 3.32
CA ALA A 266 -13.71 8.17 3.82
C ALA A 266 -13.95 7.82 5.28
N PHE A 267 -14.01 8.86 6.11
CA PHE A 267 -14.39 8.78 7.51
C PHE A 267 -15.87 9.08 7.66
N ASN A 268 -16.49 8.54 8.70
CA ASN A 268 -17.89 8.77 9.07
C ASN A 268 -18.89 8.32 7.99
N GLU A 269 -18.50 7.43 7.07
CA GLU A 269 -19.48 6.81 6.19
C GLU A 269 -20.40 5.89 7.00
N SER A 270 -21.64 5.73 6.53
CA SER A 270 -22.65 4.89 7.19
C SER A 270 -22.12 3.49 7.44
N GLU A 271 -22.46 2.93 8.62
CA GLU A 271 -22.07 1.57 9.04
C GLU A 271 -20.57 1.38 9.28
N THR A 272 -19.78 2.45 9.37
CA THR A 272 -18.37 2.35 9.77
C THR A 272 -18.24 1.87 11.21
N THR A 273 -17.48 0.79 11.43
CA THR A 273 -17.26 0.19 12.76
C THR A 273 -15.86 0.47 13.31
N GLY A 274 -14.98 1.03 12.49
CA GLY A 274 -13.64 1.42 12.90
C GLY A 274 -12.69 1.56 11.73
N TYR A 275 -11.43 1.88 12.04
CA TYR A 275 -10.38 2.08 11.05
C TYR A 275 -9.17 1.23 11.37
N SER A 276 -8.44 0.79 10.35
CA SER A 276 -7.15 0.15 10.51
C SER A 276 -6.05 0.85 9.74
N VAL A 277 -4.86 0.84 10.31
CA VAL A 277 -3.64 1.36 9.68
C VAL A 277 -2.69 0.20 9.42
N CYS A 278 -2.20 0.12 8.19
CA CYS A 278 -1.28 -0.93 7.73
C CYS A 278 0.17 -0.49 7.87
N TRP A 279 1.01 -1.42 8.32
CA TRP A 279 2.43 -1.23 8.57
C TRP A 279 3.25 -2.24 7.77
N ALA A 280 4.24 -1.76 7.01
CA ALA A 280 5.32 -2.57 6.46
C ALA A 280 6.61 -2.21 7.20
N GLY A 281 7.02 -3.11 8.09
CA GLY A 281 8.04 -2.80 9.08
C GLY A 281 7.67 -1.60 9.94
N ASP A 282 8.48 -0.54 9.88
CA ASP A 282 8.28 0.68 10.66
C ASP A 282 7.42 1.73 9.93
N GLU A 283 6.99 1.46 8.69
CA GLU A 283 6.39 2.45 7.82
C GLU A 283 4.87 2.29 7.71
N MET A 284 4.16 3.42 7.81
CA MET A 284 2.72 3.51 7.56
C MET A 284 2.47 3.48 6.05
N ILE A 285 1.85 2.41 5.54
CA ILE A 285 1.73 2.19 4.08
C ILE A 285 0.30 2.31 3.55
N SER A 286 -0.71 2.13 4.41
CA SER A 286 -2.11 2.14 3.98
C SER A 286 -3.10 2.34 5.11
N PHE A 287 -4.33 2.69 4.73
CA PHE A 287 -5.47 2.83 5.63
C PHE A 287 -6.64 1.99 5.14
N HIS A 288 -7.49 1.58 6.07
CA HIS A 288 -8.70 0.85 5.77
C HIS A 288 -9.83 1.28 6.71
N ALA A 289 -11.04 1.45 6.16
CA ALA A 289 -12.25 1.67 6.94
C ALA A 289 -13.07 0.38 6.96
N HIS A 290 -13.40 -0.10 8.16
CA HIS A 290 -14.22 -1.30 8.36
C HIS A 290 -15.70 -0.93 8.38
N ARG A 291 -16.54 -1.75 7.74
CA ARG A 291 -17.99 -1.55 7.66
C ARG A 291 -18.72 -2.85 7.97
N ASN A 292 -19.93 -2.72 8.50
CA ASN A 292 -20.75 -3.85 8.96
C ASN A 292 -21.45 -4.64 7.82
N THR A 293 -21.20 -4.28 6.55
CA THR A 293 -21.78 -4.99 5.42
C THR A 293 -21.28 -6.44 5.37
N GLN A 294 -22.16 -7.37 4.97
CA GLN A 294 -21.90 -8.78 4.64
C GLN A 294 -20.90 -8.95 3.46
N GLU A 295 -19.89 -8.09 3.33
CA GLU A 295 -18.79 -8.21 2.37
C GLU A 295 -17.77 -9.29 2.74
N LEU A 296 -18.06 -10.14 3.73
CA LEU A 296 -17.22 -11.30 4.05
C LEU A 296 -17.29 -12.41 2.98
N ASP A 297 -18.36 -12.50 2.17
CA ASP A 297 -18.63 -13.74 1.41
C ASP A 297 -18.56 -13.67 -0.13
N THR A 298 -18.39 -12.52 -0.77
CA THR A 298 -18.32 -12.48 -2.26
C THR A 298 -17.11 -11.78 -2.88
N GLN A 299 -16.34 -10.98 -2.14
CA GLN A 299 -15.15 -10.29 -2.65
C GLN A 299 -13.98 -10.25 -1.65
N GLY A 300 -13.72 -11.34 -0.95
CA GLY A 300 -12.51 -11.52 -0.13
C GLY A 300 -12.42 -10.61 1.11
N SER A 301 -11.87 -11.16 2.18
CA SER A 301 -11.59 -10.43 3.44
C SER A 301 -10.99 -9.04 3.17
N PRO A 302 -11.37 -7.97 3.91
CA PRO A 302 -10.82 -6.63 3.73
C PRO A 302 -9.28 -6.57 3.87
N TRP A 303 -8.71 -7.51 4.62
CA TRP A 303 -7.26 -7.73 4.75
C TRP A 303 -6.60 -8.25 3.46
N ASN A 304 -7.38 -8.81 2.53
CA ASN A 304 -6.98 -9.14 1.16
C ASN A 304 -7.09 -7.96 0.18
N LYS A 305 -7.79 -6.87 0.56
CA LYS A 305 -7.92 -5.61 -0.21
C LYS A 305 -6.82 -4.58 0.13
N ALA A 306 -5.92 -4.91 1.07
CA ALA A 306 -4.65 -4.20 1.24
C ALA A 306 -3.98 -3.99 -0.12
N PRO A 307 -3.23 -2.90 -0.37
CA PRO A 307 -2.52 -2.74 -1.63
C PRO A 307 -1.68 -4.00 -1.87
N SER A 308 -2.11 -4.85 -2.80
CA SER A 308 -1.43 -6.10 -3.13
C SER A 308 -0.15 -5.85 -3.95
N GLU A 309 0.37 -4.61 -3.90
CA GLU A 309 1.71 -4.18 -4.34
C GLU A 309 2.81 -4.82 -3.49
N TYR A 310 2.47 -5.38 -2.33
CA TYR A 310 3.39 -6.04 -1.41
C TYR A 310 3.38 -7.55 -1.63
N GLU A 311 4.52 -8.11 -2.09
CA GLU A 311 4.67 -9.53 -2.40
C GLU A 311 4.58 -10.44 -1.16
N ASP A 312 4.83 -9.92 0.05
CA ASP A 312 4.74 -10.71 1.28
C ASP A 312 3.73 -10.16 2.30
N ARG A 313 2.49 -10.63 2.17
CA ARG A 313 1.37 -10.31 3.09
C ARG A 313 1.62 -10.80 4.52
N SER A 314 2.52 -11.76 4.72
CA SER A 314 2.81 -12.34 6.04
C SER A 314 3.54 -11.34 6.95
N HIS A 315 4.19 -10.34 6.35
CA HIS A 315 4.95 -9.32 7.05
C HIS A 315 4.13 -8.07 7.41
N LEU A 316 2.94 -7.89 6.84
CA LEU A 316 2.13 -6.71 7.11
C LEU A 316 1.44 -6.79 8.47
N LYS A 317 1.66 -5.77 9.30
CA LYS A 317 0.94 -5.59 10.56
C LYS A 317 -0.14 -4.52 10.43
N TRP A 318 -1.14 -4.63 11.28
CA TRP A 318 -2.25 -3.68 11.28
C TRP A 318 -2.56 -3.28 12.70
N THR A 319 -2.80 -2.00 12.93
CA THR A 319 -3.42 -1.51 14.16
C THR A 319 -4.89 -1.23 13.86
N TYR A 320 -5.79 -1.56 14.78
CA TYR A 320 -7.22 -1.36 14.63
C TYR A 320 -7.72 -0.34 15.66
N TYR A 321 -8.64 0.50 15.25
CA TYR A 321 -9.20 1.60 16.02
C TYR A 321 -10.72 1.51 15.90
N PRO A 322 -11.40 0.81 16.83
CA PRO A 322 -12.86 0.72 16.82
C PRO A 322 -13.49 2.10 17.04
N ILE A 323 -14.68 2.30 16.47
CA ILE A 323 -15.49 3.52 16.64
C ILE A 323 -16.87 3.08 17.11
N GLU A 324 -17.40 3.72 18.15
CA GLU A 324 -18.72 3.39 18.68
C GLU A 324 -19.85 3.82 17.72
N GLN A 325 -21.03 3.19 17.82
CA GLN A 325 -22.13 3.38 16.86
C GLN A 325 -22.65 4.83 16.79
N ASP A 326 -22.57 5.57 17.89
CA ASP A 326 -22.96 6.98 18.05
C ASP A 326 -21.74 7.92 18.12
N GLU A 327 -20.55 7.42 17.80
CA GLU A 327 -19.31 8.17 17.76
C GLU A 327 -18.88 8.43 16.32
N TYR A 328 -18.29 9.61 16.08
CA TYR A 328 -17.75 9.96 14.77
C TYR A 328 -16.45 10.75 14.91
N ILE A 329 -15.64 10.73 13.86
CA ILE A 329 -14.39 11.48 13.79
C ILE A 329 -14.73 12.96 13.54
N GLN A 330 -14.42 13.81 14.51
CA GLN A 330 -14.59 15.26 14.39
C GLN A 330 -13.36 15.93 13.77
N GLN A 331 -12.16 15.44 14.07
CA GLN A 331 -10.92 16.06 13.59
C GLN A 331 -9.90 15.01 13.19
N ILE A 332 -9.18 15.29 12.11
CA ILE A 332 -8.10 14.48 11.57
C ILE A 332 -6.85 15.34 11.57
N TRP A 333 -5.81 14.84 12.23
CA TRP A 333 -4.53 15.49 12.37
C TRP A 333 -3.43 14.62 11.80
N ILE A 334 -2.39 15.25 11.26
CA ILE A 334 -1.18 14.58 10.79
C ILE A 334 0.06 15.15 11.47
N ARG A 335 1.03 14.29 11.73
CA ARG A 335 2.38 14.63 12.17
C ARG A 335 3.37 13.93 11.24
N GLY A 336 4.60 14.45 11.12
CA GLY A 336 5.62 13.84 10.25
C GLY A 336 5.46 14.20 8.76
N SER A 337 4.73 15.26 8.44
CA SER A 337 4.53 15.75 7.07
C SER A 337 4.50 17.28 7.05
N ASP A 338 4.94 17.86 5.93
CA ASP A 338 4.89 19.30 5.72
C ASP A 338 3.74 19.66 4.79
N MET A 339 3.02 20.75 5.10
CA MET A 339 2.06 21.32 4.18
C MET A 339 2.81 21.81 2.94
N TYR A 340 2.34 21.37 1.77
CA TYR A 340 2.99 21.58 0.49
C TYR A 340 2.34 22.74 -0.28
N ASP A 341 3.18 23.67 -0.72
CA ASP A 341 2.78 24.79 -1.57
C ASP A 341 2.48 24.30 -3.00
N THR A 342 1.19 24.24 -3.31
CA THR A 342 0.64 23.76 -4.58
C THR A 342 1.04 24.60 -5.79
N THR A 343 1.57 25.81 -5.59
CA THR A 343 2.08 26.65 -6.68
C THR A 343 3.40 26.13 -7.26
N LYS A 344 4.04 25.18 -6.57
CA LYS A 344 5.32 24.57 -6.99
C LYS A 344 5.09 23.15 -7.49
N SER A 345 6.03 22.68 -8.32
CA SER A 345 6.06 21.28 -8.73
C SER A 345 6.52 20.38 -7.59
N LEU A 346 5.82 19.28 -7.34
CA LEU A 346 6.19 18.32 -6.30
C LEU A 346 7.68 17.95 -6.42
N PRO A 347 8.45 17.92 -5.30
CA PRO A 347 9.89 17.75 -5.34
C PRO A 347 10.33 16.47 -6.06
N SER A 348 11.53 16.46 -6.64
CA SER A 348 12.13 15.22 -7.14
C SER A 348 12.61 14.28 -6.03
N GLN A 349 12.92 13.03 -6.37
CA GLN A 349 13.44 12.08 -5.38
C GLN A 349 14.77 12.63 -4.83
N GLY A 350 14.85 12.84 -3.51
CA GLY A 350 16.01 13.46 -2.85
C GLY A 350 15.90 14.97 -2.62
N GLU A 351 14.90 15.65 -3.19
CA GLU A 351 14.58 17.06 -2.90
C GLU A 351 13.44 17.16 -1.88
N GLY A 352 13.62 17.91 -0.80
CA GLY A 352 12.58 18.18 0.21
C GLY A 352 12.20 17.01 1.15
N GLY A 353 11.91 17.33 2.42
CA GLY A 353 11.48 16.38 3.47
C GLY A 353 12.60 15.96 4.45
N LEU A 354 12.34 14.90 5.22
CA LEU A 354 13.24 14.31 6.24
C LEU A 354 14.43 13.55 5.61
N VAL A 355 15.66 13.80 6.08
CA VAL A 355 16.91 13.21 5.51
C VAL A 355 17.64 12.34 6.55
N PHE A 356 17.97 11.09 6.18
CA PHE A 356 18.83 10.18 6.95
C PHE A 356 19.94 9.57 6.08
N GLN A 357 21.03 9.17 6.73
CA GLN A 357 22.17 8.48 6.11
C GLN A 357 22.17 7.01 6.54
N LEU A 358 22.19 6.09 5.58
CA LEU A 358 22.40 4.66 5.83
C LEU A 358 23.62 4.18 5.04
N SER A 359 24.48 3.44 5.72
CA SER A 359 25.57 2.71 5.08
C SER A 359 25.00 1.45 4.45
N THR A 360 25.07 1.35 3.12
CA THR A 360 24.78 0.10 2.41
C THR A 360 26.08 -0.51 1.88
N PRO A 361 26.11 -1.81 1.52
CA PRO A 361 27.25 -2.43 0.83
C PRO A 361 27.62 -1.74 -0.50
N TRP A 362 26.74 -0.89 -1.03
CA TRP A 362 26.89 -0.12 -2.27
C TRP A 362 27.37 1.32 -2.03
N GLY A 363 27.76 1.65 -0.79
CA GLY A 363 28.17 3.00 -0.36
C GLY A 363 27.16 3.65 0.59
N LEU A 364 27.50 4.83 1.11
CA LEU A 364 26.54 5.69 1.83
C LEU A 364 25.43 6.05 0.86
N GLN A 365 24.25 5.47 1.05
CA GLN A 365 23.05 5.88 0.32
C GLN A 365 22.15 6.62 1.30
N THR A 366 21.90 7.89 1.02
CA THR A 366 20.94 8.71 1.75
C THR A 366 19.54 8.26 1.37
N TYR A 367 18.87 7.56 2.27
CA TYR A 367 17.48 7.16 2.10
C TYR A 367 16.59 7.85 3.14
N LYS A 368 15.45 8.32 2.65
CA LYS A 368 14.39 9.03 3.38
C LYS A 368 13.52 8.01 4.10
N ARG A 369 13.33 8.17 5.41
CA ARG A 369 12.35 7.39 6.19
C ARG A 369 11.12 8.25 6.48
N PRO A 370 9.93 7.89 5.99
CA PRO A 370 8.66 8.44 6.43
C PRO A 370 8.15 7.89 7.78
N SER A 371 8.97 7.13 8.52
CA SER A 371 8.62 6.42 9.76
C SER A 371 8.06 7.26 10.92
N ASP A 372 8.06 8.59 10.80
CA ASP A 372 7.51 9.51 11.81
C ASP A 372 6.08 9.99 11.53
N ILE A 373 5.49 9.59 10.39
CA ILE A 373 4.09 9.90 10.10
C ILE A 373 3.21 9.30 11.20
N ALA A 374 2.38 10.16 11.79
CA ALA A 374 1.33 9.74 12.70
C ALA A 374 0.02 10.45 12.32
N LEU A 375 -1.08 9.71 12.43
CA LEU A 375 -2.42 10.26 12.38
C LEU A 375 -2.98 10.39 13.79
N GLY A 376 -3.66 11.50 14.03
CA GLY A 376 -4.42 11.76 15.24
C GLY A 376 -5.88 11.95 14.88
N PHE A 377 -6.77 11.22 15.55
CA PHE A 377 -8.20 11.38 15.41
C PHE A 377 -8.79 11.89 16.71
N VAL A 378 -9.58 12.96 16.63
CA VAL A 378 -10.40 13.42 17.75
C VAL A 378 -11.84 13.07 17.45
N THR A 379 -12.49 12.33 18.34
CA THR A 379 -13.86 11.86 18.17
C THR A 379 -14.87 12.79 18.83
N SER A 380 -16.14 12.63 18.47
CA SER A 380 -17.26 13.37 19.06
C SER A 380 -17.47 13.13 20.55
N LYS A 381 -16.95 12.02 21.08
CA LYS A 381 -16.95 11.71 22.51
C LYS A 381 -15.70 12.21 23.23
N GLY A 382 -14.84 12.96 22.54
CA GLY A 382 -13.60 13.52 23.10
C GLY A 382 -12.46 12.50 23.19
N GLN A 383 -12.60 11.31 22.61
CA GLN A 383 -11.52 10.34 22.54
C GLN A 383 -10.43 10.84 21.59
N GLN A 384 -9.18 10.65 21.98
CA GLN A 384 -8.02 10.93 21.14
C GLN A 384 -7.37 9.60 20.76
N ILE A 385 -7.43 9.29 19.47
CA ILE A 385 -6.84 8.08 18.91
C ILE A 385 -5.60 8.49 18.13
N VAL A 386 -4.52 7.75 18.31
CA VAL A 386 -3.30 7.98 17.55
C VAL A 386 -2.86 6.70 16.87
N ALA A 387 -2.54 6.83 15.58
CA ALA A 387 -1.89 5.80 14.80
C ALA A 387 -0.53 6.29 14.29
N GLY A 388 0.55 5.73 14.82
CA GLY A 388 1.91 6.05 14.40
C GLY A 388 2.92 6.12 15.53
N SER A 389 4.16 6.42 15.13
CA SER A 389 5.30 6.46 16.03
C SER A 389 5.07 7.42 17.20
N TYR A 390 5.59 7.09 18.37
CA TYR A 390 5.57 7.91 19.56
C TYR A 390 6.72 8.94 19.48
N PRO A 391 6.46 10.25 19.64
CA PRO A 391 7.42 11.30 19.29
C PRO A 391 8.64 11.30 20.21
N GLY A 392 8.51 10.81 21.44
CA GLY A 392 9.59 10.82 22.44
C GLY A 392 10.72 9.82 22.16
N HIS A 393 10.51 8.83 21.28
CA HIS A 393 11.44 7.70 21.12
C HIS A 393 12.82 8.12 20.58
N HIS A 394 12.87 9.05 19.63
CA HIS A 394 14.13 9.50 19.03
C HIS A 394 14.80 10.67 19.77
N GLY A 395 14.34 11.07 20.96
CA GLY A 395 14.92 12.17 21.76
C GLY A 395 14.64 13.58 21.20
N GLU A 396 14.69 14.62 22.04
CA GLU A 396 14.18 15.97 21.71
C GLU A 396 15.03 16.77 20.70
N HIS A 397 16.31 16.42 20.50
CA HIS A 397 17.26 17.18 19.69
C HIS A 397 17.66 16.49 18.38
N THR A 398 16.75 15.77 17.74
CA THR A 398 17.00 15.17 16.41
C THR A 398 16.54 16.08 15.28
N SER A 399 17.08 15.86 14.07
CA SER A 399 16.60 16.49 12.82
C SER A 399 15.10 16.26 12.54
N PHE A 400 14.49 15.30 13.24
CA PHE A 400 13.06 15.00 13.23
C PHE A 400 12.19 15.93 14.10
N SER A 401 12.77 16.62 15.08
CA SER A 401 12.05 17.47 16.04
C SER A 401 11.12 18.50 15.38
N LYS A 402 11.55 19.07 14.24
CA LYS A 402 10.75 20.03 13.46
C LYS A 402 9.47 19.46 12.84
N HIS A 403 9.37 18.13 12.66
CA HIS A 403 8.19 17.47 12.10
C HIS A 403 7.29 16.84 13.18
N ARG A 404 7.50 17.17 14.46
CA ARG A 404 6.66 16.72 15.58
C ARG A 404 5.38 17.55 15.76
N ARG A 405 5.23 18.62 14.99
CA ARG A 405 4.04 19.46 15.03
C ARG A 405 2.85 18.73 14.39
N TRP A 406 1.72 18.75 15.08
CA TRP A 406 0.45 18.32 14.51
C TRP A 406 -0.10 19.40 13.58
N LEU A 407 -0.53 18.98 12.40
CA LEU A 407 -1.24 19.78 11.42
C LEU A 407 -2.68 19.26 11.35
N LEU A 408 -3.66 20.15 11.49
CA LEU A 408 -5.05 19.79 11.25
C LEU A 408 -5.24 19.60 9.74
N VAL A 409 -5.78 18.44 9.36
CA VAL A 409 -5.95 18.02 7.96
C VAL A 409 -7.39 18.19 7.50
N ALA A 410 -8.33 17.78 8.35
CA ALA A 410 -9.75 17.94 8.09
C ALA A 410 -10.51 17.96 9.42
N GLY A 411 -11.70 18.54 9.42
CA GLY A 411 -12.59 18.49 10.56
C GLY A 411 -14.05 18.72 10.18
N THR A 412 -14.94 18.29 11.05
CA THR A 412 -16.39 18.44 10.92
C THR A 412 -17.01 18.64 12.30
N TYR A 413 -18.12 19.38 12.36
CA TYR A 413 -18.94 19.52 13.56
C TYR A 413 -20.12 18.53 13.57
N THR A 414 -20.47 17.98 12.41
CA THR A 414 -21.58 17.05 12.17
C THR A 414 -21.04 15.66 11.85
N ASN A 415 -21.90 14.63 11.87
CA ASN A 415 -21.52 13.28 11.41
C ASN A 415 -21.46 13.17 9.86
N ASP A 416 -21.04 14.24 9.20
CA ASP A 416 -20.89 14.25 7.75
C ASP A 416 -19.60 13.51 7.34
N PRO A 417 -19.62 12.77 6.22
CA PRO A 417 -18.44 12.06 5.75
C PRO A 417 -17.28 13.00 5.44
N ILE A 418 -16.09 12.69 5.96
CA ILE A 418 -14.85 13.39 5.61
C ILE A 418 -14.08 12.52 4.62
N ARG A 419 -13.71 13.08 3.47
CA ARG A 419 -12.88 12.39 2.49
C ARG A 419 -11.48 12.96 2.48
N ILE A 420 -10.50 12.07 2.59
CA ILE A 420 -9.10 12.38 2.31
C ILE A 420 -8.57 11.46 1.22
N PHE A 421 -7.46 11.85 0.62
CA PHE A 421 -6.74 11.09 -0.37
C PHE A 421 -5.33 10.80 0.13
N PHE A 422 -4.83 9.61 -0.14
CA PHE A 422 -3.48 9.23 0.24
C PHE A 422 -2.86 8.31 -0.82
N SER A 423 -1.54 8.36 -1.00
CA SER A 423 -0.84 7.42 -1.87
C SER A 423 -0.27 6.27 -1.04
N PRO A 424 -0.74 5.02 -1.22
CA PRO A 424 -0.04 3.85 -0.69
C PRO A 424 1.39 3.75 -1.26
N SER A 425 2.30 3.14 -0.49
CA SER A 425 3.73 3.01 -0.84
C SER A 425 4.39 1.87 -0.06
N THR A 426 5.41 1.21 -0.61
CA THR A 426 6.22 0.19 0.13
C THR A 426 7.14 0.81 1.17
N HIS A 427 7.36 2.12 1.07
CA HIS A 427 8.32 2.86 1.85
C HIS A 427 7.63 4.03 2.55
N GLY A 428 6.38 3.82 3.00
CA GLY A 428 5.54 4.77 3.73
C GLY A 428 4.86 5.84 2.88
N ILE A 429 3.70 6.31 3.33
CA ILE A 429 2.80 7.18 2.55
C ILE A 429 3.50 8.52 2.20
N PRO A 430 3.78 8.79 0.91
CA PRO A 430 4.57 9.96 0.55
C PRO A 430 3.73 11.24 0.47
N LEU A 431 2.42 11.12 0.22
CA LEU A 431 1.53 12.24 -0.02
C LEU A 431 0.12 11.94 0.49
N ILE A 432 -0.43 12.90 1.25
CA ILE A 432 -1.83 12.98 1.63
C ILE A 432 -2.40 14.27 1.07
N ALA A 433 -3.65 14.25 0.59
CA ALA A 433 -4.38 15.43 0.17
C ALA A 433 -5.76 15.43 0.82
N ALA A 434 -6.20 16.60 1.28
CA ALA A 434 -7.48 16.76 1.96
C ALA A 434 -8.09 18.13 1.62
N PRO A 435 -9.41 18.31 1.76
CA PRO A 435 -10.04 19.62 1.57
C PRO A 435 -9.38 20.68 2.44
N ALA A 436 -9.08 21.83 1.85
CA ALA A 436 -8.46 22.95 2.54
C ALA A 436 -9.37 23.45 3.66
N ILE A 437 -8.81 23.62 4.84
CA ILE A 437 -9.50 24.20 5.98
C ILE A 437 -9.29 25.72 5.91
N PRO A 438 -10.36 26.54 6.05
CA PRO A 438 -10.19 27.99 6.18
C PRO A 438 -9.27 28.27 7.36
N ASP A 439 -8.29 29.18 7.23
CA ASP A 439 -7.29 29.50 8.27
C ASP A 439 -7.94 29.73 9.65
N SER A 440 -8.13 28.66 10.41
CA SER A 440 -8.58 28.72 11.79
C SER A 440 -7.33 28.94 12.62
N ASN A 441 -7.00 30.22 12.83
CA ASN A 441 -5.90 30.65 13.69
C ASN A 441 -5.91 29.90 15.04
N GLY A 442 -5.07 28.87 15.16
CA GLY A 442 -4.44 28.39 16.40
C GLY A 442 -5.30 28.04 17.61
N THR A 443 -6.62 27.88 17.50
CA THR A 443 -7.50 27.73 18.70
C THR A 443 -7.90 26.29 19.01
N THR A 444 -7.74 25.35 18.09
CA THR A 444 -8.04 23.94 18.32
C THR A 444 -6.85 23.22 18.98
N PRO A 445 -7.05 22.55 20.14
CA PRO A 445 -5.97 21.84 20.82
C PRO A 445 -5.51 20.65 19.97
N SER A 446 -4.20 20.57 19.73
CA SER A 446 -3.61 19.44 19.02
C SER A 446 -3.74 18.15 19.82
N PRO A 447 -3.79 16.97 19.16
CA PRO A 447 -3.76 15.68 19.85
C PRO A 447 -2.55 15.55 20.77
N ILE A 448 -2.79 14.96 21.94
CA ILE A 448 -1.77 14.76 22.96
C ILE A 448 -1.52 13.26 23.10
N GLN A 449 -0.26 12.85 22.90
CA GLN A 449 0.20 11.50 23.20
C GLN A 449 0.90 11.52 24.55
N ILE A 450 0.14 11.50 25.64
CA ILE A 450 0.71 11.33 26.99
C ILE A 450 0.56 9.86 27.38
N PRO A 451 1.66 9.13 27.59
CA PRO A 451 1.61 7.82 28.20
C PRO A 451 1.26 7.96 29.68
N LEU A 452 0.60 6.94 30.21
CA LEU A 452 0.29 6.86 31.63
C LEU A 452 1.54 6.45 32.43
N GLY A 453 2.38 5.59 31.85
CA GLY A 453 3.64 5.13 32.40
C GLY A 453 4.88 5.80 31.81
N THR A 454 6.05 5.39 32.31
CA THR A 454 7.33 5.82 31.72
C THR A 454 7.57 5.11 30.40
N MET A 455 7.97 5.84 29.36
CA MET A 455 8.30 5.26 28.06
C MET A 455 9.42 4.21 28.22
N PRO A 456 9.19 2.95 27.81
CA PRO A 456 10.18 1.88 27.87
C PRO A 456 11.33 2.13 26.88
N ARG A 457 12.48 1.51 27.15
CA ARG A 457 13.63 1.57 26.25
C ARG A 457 13.47 0.55 25.13
N PHE A 458 13.39 1.03 23.90
CA PHE A 458 13.41 0.24 22.67
C PHE A 458 14.65 0.57 21.85
N SER A 459 14.92 -0.24 20.82
CA SER A 459 15.96 0.08 19.83
C SER A 459 15.66 1.43 19.17
N PRO A 460 16.60 2.40 19.17
CA PRO A 460 16.40 3.70 18.54
C PRO A 460 16.34 3.63 17.01
N LEU A 461 16.62 2.45 16.42
CA LEU A 461 16.58 2.22 14.98
C LEU A 461 15.18 1.90 14.45
N HIS A 462 14.23 1.59 15.33
CA HIS A 462 12.84 1.23 15.00
C HIS A 462 11.86 2.23 15.56
N THR A 463 10.67 2.26 14.99
CA THR A 463 9.56 3.06 15.52
C THR A 463 8.95 2.37 16.73
N VAL A 464 8.49 3.18 17.69
CA VAL A 464 7.79 2.71 18.88
C VAL A 464 6.41 3.28 18.85
N HIS A 465 5.42 2.41 19.01
CA HIS A 465 4.00 2.75 18.99
C HIS A 465 3.45 2.55 20.39
N TYR A 466 2.44 3.36 20.71
CA TYR A 466 1.78 3.35 22.00
C TYR A 466 0.28 3.16 21.80
N SER A 467 -0.29 2.27 22.58
CA SER A 467 -1.73 2.06 22.68
C SER A 467 -2.09 1.70 24.11
N SER A 468 -3.29 2.05 24.54
CA SER A 468 -3.80 1.69 25.85
C SER A 468 -5.29 1.39 25.83
N ALA A 469 -5.74 0.58 26.77
CA ALA A 469 -7.15 0.22 26.93
C ALA A 469 -7.49 -0.01 28.40
N SER A 470 -8.70 0.38 28.80
CA SER A 470 -9.20 0.09 30.16
C SER A 470 -9.40 -1.42 30.34
N LEU A 471 -9.04 -1.94 31.49
CA LEU A 471 -9.34 -3.32 31.91
C LEU A 471 -10.64 -3.42 32.72
N GLU A 472 -11.33 -2.30 32.95
CA GLU A 472 -12.59 -2.28 33.67
C GLU A 472 -13.75 -2.73 32.77
N LYS A 473 -14.66 -3.53 33.33
CA LYS A 473 -15.90 -3.98 32.67
C LYS A 473 -15.67 -4.71 31.34
N VAL A 474 -14.49 -5.33 31.17
CA VAL A 474 -14.17 -6.19 30.02
C VAL A 474 -14.95 -7.50 30.15
N VAL A 475 -15.70 -7.87 29.10
CA VAL A 475 -16.48 -9.12 29.05
C VAL A 475 -15.80 -10.20 28.23
N SER A 476 -15.00 -9.82 27.24
CA SER A 476 -14.18 -10.75 26.48
C SER A 476 -12.92 -10.10 25.92
N VAL A 477 -11.90 -10.93 25.68
CA VAL A 477 -10.63 -10.52 25.06
C VAL A 477 -10.33 -11.44 23.89
N ALA A 478 -10.22 -10.88 22.70
CA ALA A 478 -9.74 -11.60 21.51
C ALA A 478 -8.24 -11.39 21.34
N VAL A 479 -7.50 -12.49 21.20
CA VAL A 479 -6.05 -12.49 21.05
C VAL A 479 -5.70 -12.55 19.56
N CYS A 480 -4.76 -11.70 19.12
CA CYS A 480 -4.28 -11.69 17.74
C CYS A 480 -2.82 -12.18 17.69
N PRO A 481 -2.56 -13.50 17.54
CA PRO A 481 -1.21 -14.00 17.25
C PRO A 481 -0.73 -13.53 15.87
N SER A 482 0.58 -13.35 15.71
CA SER A 482 1.18 -13.17 14.39
C SER A 482 1.15 -14.48 13.60
N LYS A 483 0.74 -14.43 12.33
CA LYS A 483 0.88 -15.57 11.41
C LYS A 483 2.06 -15.41 10.46
N GLY A 484 2.92 -14.40 10.68
CA GLY A 484 4.11 -14.15 9.87
C GLY A 484 5.26 -15.08 10.26
N GLU A 485 5.95 -15.67 9.27
CA GLU A 485 7.08 -16.57 9.54
C GLU A 485 8.21 -15.89 10.33
N LYS A 486 8.42 -14.58 10.12
CA LYS A 486 9.42 -13.78 10.86
C LYS A 486 9.10 -13.62 12.34
N ASP A 487 7.84 -13.76 12.73
CA ASP A 487 7.40 -13.63 14.13
C ASP A 487 7.16 -14.97 14.80
N MET A 488 7.43 -16.07 14.09
CA MET A 488 7.47 -17.38 14.69
C MET A 488 8.76 -17.51 15.49
N ALA A 489 8.62 -17.70 16.80
CA ALA A 489 9.73 -17.90 17.70
C ALA A 489 9.84 -19.39 18.08
N VAL A 490 11.06 -19.81 18.38
CA VAL A 490 11.37 -21.21 18.71
C VAL A 490 11.91 -21.28 20.14
N ILE A 491 11.31 -22.13 20.96
CA ILE A 491 11.89 -22.62 22.20
C ILE A 491 12.68 -23.88 21.85
N ARG A 492 13.90 -23.96 22.38
CA ARG A 492 14.78 -25.11 22.20
C ARG A 492 15.13 -25.65 23.57
N ASN A 493 14.66 -26.84 23.88
CA ASN A 493 14.96 -27.54 25.12
C ASN A 493 15.76 -28.79 24.78
N PHE A 494 16.92 -28.97 25.41
CA PHE A 494 17.69 -30.19 25.23
C PHE A 494 17.10 -31.26 26.16
N ASP A 495 16.54 -32.31 25.56
CA ASP A 495 16.07 -33.48 26.28
C ASP A 495 17.29 -34.34 26.66
N LEU A 496 17.63 -34.32 27.95
CA LEU A 496 18.76 -35.06 28.50
C LEU A 496 18.55 -36.58 28.40
N GLU A 497 17.31 -37.07 28.49
CA GLU A 497 17.00 -38.50 28.47
C GLU A 497 17.12 -39.07 27.07
N ASN A 498 16.55 -38.37 26.09
CA ASN A 498 16.55 -38.81 24.69
C ASN A 498 17.73 -38.26 23.87
N ARG A 499 18.58 -37.43 24.47
CA ARG A 499 19.74 -36.76 23.85
C ARG A 499 19.37 -36.03 22.55
N CYS A 500 18.18 -35.43 22.51
CA CYS A 500 17.66 -34.74 21.35
C CYS A 500 17.29 -33.28 21.68
N MET A 501 17.27 -32.43 20.66
CA MET A 501 16.78 -31.06 20.78
C MET A 501 15.29 -31.05 20.46
N ASN A 502 14.48 -30.72 21.47
CA ASN A 502 13.06 -30.49 21.30
C ASN A 502 12.84 -29.02 20.93
N GLU A 503 12.22 -28.79 19.77
CA GLU A 503 11.86 -27.46 19.29
C GLU A 503 10.35 -27.25 19.41
N ILE A 504 9.94 -26.28 20.23
CA ILE A 504 8.54 -25.85 20.34
C ILE A 504 8.43 -24.51 19.62
N ARG A 505 7.59 -24.47 18.59
CA ARG A 505 7.31 -23.25 17.82
C ARG A 505 6.09 -22.56 18.38
N TYR A 506 6.16 -21.24 18.51
CA TYR A 506 5.03 -20.41 18.92
C TYR A 506 5.05 -19.09 18.18
N ASN A 507 3.90 -18.45 18.09
CA ASN A 507 3.74 -17.17 17.43
C ASN A 507 3.72 -16.05 18.47
N LYS A 508 4.42 -14.94 18.21
CA LYS A 508 4.30 -13.74 19.04
C LYS A 508 2.86 -13.22 19.02
N VAL A 509 2.34 -12.78 20.16
CA VAL A 509 1.06 -12.08 20.24
C VAL A 509 1.25 -10.65 19.76
N ALA A 510 0.57 -10.29 18.67
CA ALA A 510 0.72 -9.00 18.03
C ALA A 510 -0.11 -7.90 18.73
N GLY A 511 -1.26 -8.26 19.27
CA GLY A 511 -2.17 -7.34 19.94
C GLY A 511 -3.45 -8.00 20.43
N LEU A 512 -4.34 -7.21 21.03
CA LEU A 512 -5.58 -7.64 21.66
C LEU A 512 -6.75 -6.73 21.26
N LEU A 513 -7.95 -7.32 21.17
CA LEU A 513 -9.21 -6.58 21.09
C LEU A 513 -10.05 -6.90 22.32
N LEU A 514 -10.37 -5.86 23.09
CA LEU A 514 -11.15 -5.92 24.31
C LEU A 514 -12.60 -5.54 23.98
N GLN A 515 -13.55 -6.34 24.45
CA GLN A 515 -14.98 -6.03 24.38
C GLN A 515 -15.51 -5.68 25.75
N TYR A 516 -16.27 -4.60 25.85
CA TYR A 516 -16.82 -4.09 27.10
C TYR A 516 -18.29 -4.43 27.26
N ALA A 517 -18.78 -4.43 28.51
CA ALA A 517 -20.17 -4.77 28.85
C ALA A 517 -21.21 -3.84 28.21
N ASN A 518 -20.83 -2.61 27.84
CA ASN A 518 -21.67 -1.64 27.12
C ASN A 518 -21.70 -1.88 25.60
N GLY A 519 -20.99 -2.90 25.09
CA GLY A 519 -20.87 -3.21 23.67
C GLY A 519 -19.75 -2.46 22.94
N SER A 520 -19.06 -1.51 23.59
CA SER A 520 -17.92 -0.84 22.97
C SER A 520 -16.67 -1.74 22.93
N GLN A 521 -15.67 -1.32 22.15
CA GLN A 521 -14.45 -2.08 21.96
C GLN A 521 -13.23 -1.17 22.08
N ALA A 522 -12.09 -1.74 22.48
CA ALA A 522 -10.78 -1.08 22.40
C ALA A 522 -9.72 -2.09 21.94
N SER A 523 -8.74 -1.60 21.19
CA SER A 523 -7.66 -2.44 20.66
C SER A 523 -6.31 -1.93 21.16
N VAL A 524 -5.40 -2.85 21.46
CA VAL A 524 -4.00 -2.56 21.82
C VAL A 524 -3.06 -3.40 20.96
N GLY A 525 -1.89 -2.85 20.64
CA GLY A 525 -0.94 -3.48 19.74
C GLY A 525 -1.47 -3.61 18.30
N CYS A 526 -0.94 -4.58 17.57
CA CYS A 526 -1.38 -4.91 16.22
C CYS A 526 -2.54 -5.93 16.25
N PHE A 527 -3.68 -5.58 15.65
CA PHE A 527 -4.86 -6.43 15.60
C PHE A 527 -5.39 -6.60 14.17
N ARG A 528 -5.67 -7.85 13.79
CA ARG A 528 -6.30 -8.24 12.53
C ARG A 528 -7.40 -9.26 12.77
N PHE A 529 -8.57 -9.06 12.16
CA PHE A 529 -9.69 -10.01 12.33
C PHE A 529 -9.40 -11.40 11.75
N ASP A 530 -8.64 -11.51 10.65
CA ASP A 530 -8.27 -12.80 10.04
C ASP A 530 -7.22 -13.59 10.85
N TRP A 531 -6.56 -12.94 11.81
CA TRP A 531 -5.60 -13.56 12.72
C TRP A 531 -6.16 -13.77 14.12
N SER A 532 -7.33 -13.21 14.43
CA SER A 532 -7.96 -13.32 15.74
C SER A 532 -8.26 -14.78 16.11
N GLU A 533 -7.90 -15.14 17.33
CA GLU A 533 -8.38 -16.35 17.99
C GLU A 533 -9.81 -16.15 18.53
N PRO A 534 -10.51 -17.25 18.88
CA PRO A 534 -11.81 -17.16 19.56
C PRO A 534 -11.72 -16.30 20.83
N PRO A 535 -12.66 -15.36 21.06
CA PRO A 535 -12.62 -14.50 22.24
C PRO A 535 -12.65 -15.28 23.55
N LEU A 536 -11.79 -14.89 24.49
CA LEU A 536 -11.72 -15.42 25.85
C LEU A 536 -12.75 -14.68 26.72
N ALA A 537 -13.77 -15.37 27.21
CA ALA A 537 -14.74 -14.78 28.13
C ALA A 537 -14.12 -14.54 29.52
N THR A 538 -14.28 -13.33 30.06
CA THR A 538 -13.70 -12.98 31.37
C THR A 538 -14.36 -13.73 32.52
N GLY A 539 -15.69 -13.92 32.47
CA GLY A 539 -16.44 -14.73 33.44
C GLY A 539 -16.11 -14.35 34.89
N ASN A 540 -15.75 -15.34 35.72
CA ASN A 540 -15.32 -15.15 37.12
C ASN A 540 -13.78 -15.03 37.26
N SER A 541 -13.07 -14.69 36.19
CA SER A 541 -11.61 -14.52 36.24
C SER A 541 -11.19 -13.36 37.13
N ARG A 542 -10.03 -13.51 37.79
CA ARG A 542 -9.42 -12.46 38.62
C ARG A 542 -8.71 -11.38 37.79
N GLY A 543 -8.27 -11.70 36.58
CA GLY A 543 -7.51 -10.79 35.73
C GLY A 543 -7.10 -11.38 34.39
N LEU A 544 -6.40 -10.58 33.59
CA LEU A 544 -5.74 -10.98 32.36
C LEU A 544 -4.33 -11.48 32.68
N PHE A 545 -4.01 -12.71 32.31
CA PHE A 545 -2.68 -13.29 32.46
C PHE A 545 -1.89 -13.11 31.17
N VAL A 546 -0.73 -12.45 31.25
CA VAL A 546 0.13 -12.16 30.11
C VAL A 546 1.49 -12.86 30.31
N GLY A 547 1.77 -13.83 29.45
CA GLY A 547 3.03 -14.54 29.39
C GLY A 547 4.01 -13.80 28.49
N THR A 548 5.12 -13.33 29.06
CA THR A 548 6.18 -12.64 28.33
C THR A 548 7.43 -13.49 28.30
N ARG A 549 8.16 -13.46 27.17
CA ARG A 549 9.49 -14.08 27.10
C ARG A 549 10.56 -13.00 27.25
N PRO A 550 11.47 -13.11 28.23
CA PRO A 550 12.62 -12.20 28.29
C PRO A 550 13.52 -12.44 27.07
N GLY A 551 14.07 -11.37 26.50
CA GLY A 551 15.06 -11.48 25.43
C GLY A 551 16.27 -12.29 25.89
N LYS A 552 16.76 -13.21 25.05
CA LYS A 552 17.92 -14.06 25.37
C LYS A 552 19.23 -13.28 25.56
N ILE A 553 19.26 -12.03 25.11
CA ILE A 553 20.34 -11.07 25.26
C ILE A 553 19.69 -9.83 25.85
N ALA A 554 20.30 -9.17 26.84
CA ALA A 554 19.77 -7.96 27.48
C ALA A 554 19.42 -6.79 26.51
N GLN A 555 19.81 -6.91 25.24
CA GLN A 555 19.57 -5.95 24.16
C GLN A 555 18.36 -6.29 23.27
N ILE A 556 17.78 -7.49 23.38
CA ILE A 556 16.55 -7.87 22.65
C ILE A 556 15.36 -7.58 23.58
N PRO A 557 14.43 -6.67 23.23
CA PRO A 557 13.29 -6.39 24.08
C PRO A 557 12.38 -7.64 24.22
N PRO A 558 11.62 -7.76 25.32
CA PRO A 558 10.68 -8.85 25.49
C PRO A 558 9.54 -8.75 24.46
N HIS A 559 8.83 -9.86 24.26
CA HIS A 559 7.57 -9.89 23.51
C HIS A 559 6.51 -10.68 24.27
N VAL A 560 5.24 -10.39 24.01
CA VAL A 560 4.12 -11.20 24.53
C VAL A 560 4.05 -12.50 23.74
N ALA A 561 4.08 -13.63 24.45
CA ALA A 561 4.07 -14.97 23.88
C ALA A 561 2.74 -15.68 24.09
N ALA A 562 2.03 -15.38 25.18
CA ALA A 562 0.76 -16.00 25.51
C ALA A 562 -0.13 -15.03 26.30
N VAL A 563 -1.44 -15.15 26.11
CA VAL A 563 -2.45 -14.39 26.85
C VAL A 563 -3.58 -15.32 27.23
N GLY A 564 -4.04 -15.22 28.48
CA GLY A 564 -5.11 -16.05 29.02
C GLY A 564 -5.94 -15.32 30.06
N VAL A 565 -7.13 -15.86 30.34
CA VAL A 565 -8.01 -15.38 31.43
C VAL A 565 -8.05 -16.35 32.62
N LYS A 566 -7.29 -17.45 32.53
CA LYS A 566 -7.09 -18.41 33.61
C LYS A 566 -5.62 -18.37 34.02
N PRO A 567 -5.32 -18.68 35.30
CA PRO A 567 -3.94 -18.87 35.72
C PRO A 567 -3.25 -19.92 34.84
N PRO A 568 -1.98 -19.72 34.48
CA PRO A 568 -1.22 -20.69 33.69
C PRO A 568 -1.02 -22.00 34.47
N GLU A 569 -1.03 -23.12 33.76
CA GLU A 569 -0.82 -24.45 34.37
C GLU A 569 0.65 -24.72 34.71
N SER A 570 1.59 -24.05 34.04
CA SER A 570 3.03 -24.10 34.32
C SER A 570 3.70 -22.72 34.19
N GLU A 571 4.72 -22.48 35.02
CA GLU A 571 5.50 -21.25 35.01
C GLU A 571 6.81 -21.36 34.20
N ASP A 572 7.18 -22.56 33.76
CA ASP A 572 8.53 -22.84 33.25
C ASP A 572 8.83 -22.19 31.89
N GLU A 573 7.81 -21.96 31.05
CA GLU A 573 7.99 -21.47 29.68
C GLU A 573 8.00 -19.95 29.54
N TRP A 574 7.25 -19.25 30.40
CA TRP A 574 6.97 -17.81 30.28
C TRP A 574 7.04 -17.09 31.61
N THR A 575 7.48 -15.83 31.59
CA THR A 575 7.30 -14.93 32.73
C THR A 575 5.88 -14.37 32.70
N TRP A 576 5.02 -14.95 33.52
CA TRP A 576 3.61 -14.56 33.64
C TRP A 576 3.41 -13.35 34.52
N ARG A 577 2.49 -12.47 34.12
CA ARG A 577 1.98 -11.36 34.94
C ARG A 577 0.47 -11.39 34.96
N GLU A 578 -0.11 -11.29 36.17
CA GLU A 578 -1.55 -11.10 36.36
C GLU A 578 -1.85 -9.59 36.33
N LEU A 579 -2.76 -9.19 35.45
CA LEU A 579 -3.25 -7.82 35.32
C LEU A 579 -4.73 -7.82 35.78
N PRO A 580 -5.05 -7.25 36.95
CA PRO A 580 -6.42 -7.23 37.45
C PRO A 580 -7.39 -6.56 36.46
N TRP A 581 -8.68 -6.93 36.49
CA TRP A 581 -9.76 -6.29 35.71
C TRP A 581 -10.13 -4.90 36.26
N LYS A 582 -9.11 -4.07 36.49
CA LYS A 582 -9.18 -2.70 36.98
C LYS A 582 -8.02 -1.91 36.39
N GLY A 583 -8.17 -0.60 36.22
CA GLY A 583 -7.10 0.26 35.72
C GLY A 583 -6.92 0.14 34.20
N THR A 584 -5.73 0.47 33.71
CA THR A 584 -5.43 0.57 32.28
C THR A 584 -4.24 -0.31 31.88
N LEU A 585 -4.41 -1.04 30.80
CA LEU A 585 -3.35 -1.75 30.10
C LEU A 585 -2.64 -0.78 29.16
N GLU A 586 -1.33 -0.60 29.34
CA GLU A 586 -0.47 0.05 28.36
C GLU A 586 0.28 -0.99 27.53
N TRP A 587 0.28 -0.79 26.22
CA TRP A 587 0.93 -1.66 25.25
C TRP A 587 1.83 -0.82 24.34
N TRP A 588 3.13 -0.92 24.61
CA TRP A 588 4.18 -0.36 23.79
C TRP A 588 4.71 -1.42 22.84
N PHE A 589 4.89 -1.09 21.56
CA PHE A 589 5.27 -2.10 20.57
C PHE A 589 6.00 -1.53 19.36
N SER A 590 6.78 -2.37 18.69
CA SER A 590 7.25 -2.13 17.32
C SER A 590 6.45 -3.00 16.33
N PRO A 591 5.77 -2.42 15.34
CA PRO A 591 5.10 -3.19 14.29
C PRO A 591 6.07 -4.05 13.45
N TYR A 592 7.35 -3.70 13.39
CA TYR A 592 8.34 -4.47 12.64
C TYR A 592 8.70 -5.79 13.32
N SER A 593 9.05 -5.75 14.61
CA SER A 593 9.57 -6.94 15.33
C SER A 593 8.55 -7.58 16.27
N LEU A 594 7.42 -6.92 16.54
CA LEU A 594 6.49 -7.25 17.62
C LEU A 594 7.18 -7.38 18.98
N ASP A 595 8.27 -6.64 19.17
CA ASP A 595 8.83 -6.42 20.48
C ASP A 595 7.86 -5.54 21.27
N THR A 596 7.58 -5.91 22.52
CA THR A 596 6.52 -5.29 23.32
C THR A 596 6.94 -5.03 24.75
N SER A 597 6.47 -3.91 25.32
CA SER A 597 6.53 -3.66 26.75
C SER A 597 5.13 -3.38 27.27
N ILE A 598 4.71 -4.17 28.25
CA ILE A 598 3.39 -4.11 28.86
C ILE A 598 3.49 -3.54 30.27
N ALA A 599 2.63 -2.57 30.58
CA ALA A 599 2.46 -2.01 31.91
C ALA A 599 0.98 -1.99 32.31
N HIS A 600 0.74 -2.09 33.62
CA HIS A 600 -0.56 -1.92 34.24
C HIS A 600 -0.53 -0.66 35.09
N VAL A 601 -1.44 0.26 34.81
CA VAL A 601 -1.58 1.51 35.57
C VAL A 601 -2.90 1.44 36.33
N ALA A 602 -2.79 1.44 37.66
CA ALA A 602 -3.87 1.15 38.59
C ALA A 602 -4.95 2.25 38.69
#